data_AF-A0A3D9V973-F1
#
_entry.id   AF-A0A3D9V973-F1
#
_cell.length_a   1.000
_cell.length_b   1.000
_cell.length_c   1.000
_cell.angle_alpha   90.00
_cell.angle_beta   90.00
_cell.angle_gamma   90.00
#
_symmetry.space_group_name_H-M   'P 1'
#
loop_
_entity.id
_entity.type
_entity.pdbx_description
1 polymer ?
#
loop_
_entity_poly.entity_id
_entity_poly.type
_entity_poly.pdbx_seq_one_letter_code
_entity_poly.pdbx_strand_id
1 'polypeptide(L)'
;MSGGDRRITRDLIRNIGDQIAANTREPLQKALDQAREAQKVQIANYTAVEHTYAGAYIAAVEFVTQDWDTKISDAQDVQSAIRHLADNWNEAEQKSTLKTD
;
A
#
# COMPACT_ATOMS: atom_id res chain seq x y z
N MET A 1 29.51 -3.49 25.16
CA MET A 1 28.59 -3.00 24.12
C MET A 1 27.20 -3.48 24.51
N SER A 2 26.43 -2.67 25.25
CA SER A 2 25.10 -3.07 25.68
C SER A 2 24.18 -3.13 24.46
N GLY A 3 23.61 -4.29 24.20
CA GLY A 3 22.49 -4.42 23.29
C GLY A 3 21.40 -3.48 23.78
N GLY A 4 21.24 -2.36 23.08
CA GLY A 4 20.15 -1.43 23.35
C GLY A 4 18.86 -2.20 23.12
N ASP A 5 18.16 -2.50 24.22
CA ASP A 5 16.85 -3.10 24.21
C ASP A 5 15.99 -2.23 23.30
N ARG A 6 15.73 -2.69 22.07
CA ARG A 6 14.78 -2.04 21.17
C ARG A 6 13.41 -2.33 21.77
N ARG A 7 13.02 -1.55 22.78
CA ARG A 7 11.64 -1.56 23.27
C ARG A 7 10.74 -1.26 22.09
N ILE A 8 10.02 -2.28 21.66
CA ILE A 8 8.97 -2.12 20.66
C ILE A 8 7.87 -1.33 21.35
N THR A 9 7.74 -0.06 20.98
CA THR A 9 6.67 0.80 21.50
C THR A 9 5.49 0.81 20.53
N ARG A 10 4.30 1.11 21.05
CA ARG A 10 3.10 1.35 20.23
C ARG A 10 3.39 2.36 19.11
N ASP A 11 4.08 3.45 19.44
CA ASP A 11 4.40 4.52 18.50
C ASP A 11 5.35 4.03 17.40
N LEU A 12 6.33 3.19 17.74
CA LEU A 12 7.20 2.56 16.74
C LEU A 12 6.41 1.68 15.78
N ILE A 13 5.52 0.82 16.29
CA ILE A 13 4.67 -0.05 15.47
C ILE A 13 3.79 0.78 14.53
N ARG A 14 3.13 1.83 15.06
CA ARG A 14 2.30 2.73 14.25
C ARG A 14 3.08 3.43 13.15
N ASN A 15 4.26 3.95 13.48
CA ASN A 15 5.11 4.65 12.54
C ASN A 15 5.55 3.73 11.39
N ILE A 16 5.82 2.44 11.67
CA ILE A 16 6.08 1.44 10.62
C ILE A 16 4.87 1.28 9.69
N GLY A 17 3.66 1.17 10.25
CA GLY A 17 2.43 1.05 9.46
C GLY A 17 2.18 2.27 8.57
N ASP A 18 2.41 3.48 9.10
CA ASP A 18 2.27 4.72 8.34
C ASP A 18 3.36 4.87 7.26
N GLN A 19 4.60 4.43 7.53
CA GLN A 19 5.67 4.39 6.53
C GLN A 19 5.37 3.43 5.38
N ILE A 20 4.83 2.23 5.67
CA ILE A 20 4.42 1.28 4.63
C ILE A 20 3.33 1.91 3.77
N ALA A 21 2.30 2.49 4.39
CA ALA A 21 1.22 3.14 3.65
C ALA A 21 1.73 4.31 2.79
N ALA A 22 2.60 5.17 3.32
CA ALA A 22 3.14 6.32 2.59
C ALA A 22 4.02 5.88 1.40
N ASN A 23 4.92 4.91 1.61
CA ASN A 23 5.86 4.46 0.58
C ASN A 23 5.20 3.61 -0.51
N THR A 24 4.03 3.03 -0.24
CA THR A 24 3.33 2.17 -1.20
C THR A 24 2.17 2.89 -1.88
N ARG A 25 1.34 3.62 -1.15
CA ARG A 25 0.10 4.19 -1.67
C ARG A 25 0.32 5.35 -2.64
N GLU A 26 1.12 6.34 -2.26
CA GLU A 26 1.29 7.54 -3.09
C GLU A 26 1.98 7.23 -4.43
N PRO A 27 3.09 6.45 -4.47
CA PRO A 27 3.73 6.12 -5.74
C PRO A 27 2.86 5.24 -6.63
N LEU A 28 2.15 4.24 -6.08
CA LEU A 28 1.27 3.38 -6.86
C LEU A 28 0.07 4.15 -7.41
N GLN A 29 -0.53 5.07 -6.63
CA GLN A 29 -1.60 5.92 -7.11
C GLN A 29 -1.14 6.81 -8.27
N LYS A 30 0.05 7.42 -8.16
CA LYS A 30 0.63 8.22 -9.25
C LYS A 30 0.87 7.39 -10.51
N ALA A 31 1.39 6.18 -10.37
CA ALA A 31 1.61 5.27 -11.49
C ALA A 31 0.28 4.88 -12.16
N LEU A 32 -0.74 4.55 -11.36
CA LEU A 32 -2.09 4.22 -11.81
C LEU A 32 -2.70 5.37 -12.62
N ASP A 33 -2.63 6.59 -12.10
CA ASP A 33 -3.16 7.78 -12.78
C ASP A 33 -2.45 8.01 -14.12
N GLN A 34 -1.11 7.86 -14.16
CA GLN A 34 -0.34 7.97 -15.40
C GLN A 34 -0.70 6.89 -16.43
N ALA A 35 -0.90 5.64 -16.01
CA ALA A 35 -1.29 4.57 -16.92
C ALA A 35 -2.70 4.78 -17.48
N ARG A 36 -3.64 5.27 -16.67
CA ARG A 36 -4.99 5.62 -17.12
C ARG A 36 -4.99 6.77 -18.13
N GLU A 37 -4.16 7.80 -17.92
CA GLU A 37 -3.99 8.88 -18.90
C GLU A 37 -3.33 8.40 -20.19
N ALA A 38 -2.30 7.56 -20.12
CA ALA A 38 -1.68 6.96 -21.30
C ALA A 38 -2.69 6.12 -22.09
N GLN A 39 -3.53 5.33 -21.41
CA GLN A 39 -4.60 4.56 -22.03
C GLN A 39 -5.57 5.44 -22.83
N LYS A 40 -6.02 6.57 -22.26
CA LYS A 40 -6.92 7.52 -22.95
C LYS A 40 -6.30 8.05 -24.24
N VAL A 41 -5.03 8.44 -24.20
CA VAL A 41 -4.30 8.93 -25.37
C VAL A 41 -4.13 7.84 -26.41
N GLN A 42 -3.77 6.62 -26.00
CA GLN A 42 -3.63 5.48 -26.91
C GLN A 42 -4.96 5.10 -27.57
N ILE A 43 -6.06 5.05 -26.83
CA ILE A 43 -7.39 4.76 -27.37
C ILE A 43 -7.75 5.77 -28.46
N ALA A 44 -7.55 7.07 -28.18
CA ALA A 44 -7.84 8.15 -29.13
C ALA A 44 -7.01 8.04 -30.43
N ASN A 45 -5.74 7.65 -30.32
CA ASN A 45 -4.83 7.53 -31.47
C ASN A 45 -5.07 6.25 -32.27
N TYR A 46 -5.31 5.12 -31.61
CA TYR A 46 -5.42 3.83 -32.28
C TYR A 46 -6.75 3.60 -32.99
N THR A 47 -7.84 4.26 -32.57
CA THR A 47 -9.09 4.27 -33.36
C THR A 47 -8.90 4.81 -34.78
N ALA A 48 -7.78 5.49 -35.06
CA ALA A 48 -7.47 6.04 -36.37
C ALA A 48 -6.48 5.20 -37.22
N VAL A 49 -5.78 4.20 -36.65
CA VAL A 49 -4.60 3.60 -37.32
C VAL A 49 -4.63 2.06 -37.37
N GLU A 50 -4.84 1.35 -36.26
CA GLU A 50 -4.77 -0.13 -36.27
C GLU A 50 -5.41 -0.76 -35.02
N HIS A 51 -6.56 -1.42 -35.17
CA HIS A 51 -7.40 -1.85 -34.03
C HIS A 51 -6.80 -2.99 -33.18
N THR A 52 -5.96 -3.86 -33.76
CA THR A 52 -5.45 -5.05 -33.05
C THR A 52 -4.40 -4.70 -31.99
N TYR A 53 -3.46 -3.81 -32.30
CA TYR A 53 -2.48 -3.33 -31.32
C TYR A 53 -3.11 -2.47 -30.23
N ALA A 54 -4.20 -1.76 -30.57
CA ALA A 54 -5.02 -1.03 -29.61
C ALA A 54 -5.55 -1.95 -28.51
N GLY A 55 -6.19 -3.06 -28.91
CA GLY A 55 -6.77 -4.02 -27.97
C GLY A 55 -5.72 -4.68 -27.08
N ALA A 56 -4.57 -5.06 -27.63
CA ALA A 56 -3.46 -5.63 -26.85
C ALA A 56 -2.89 -4.63 -25.83
N TYR A 57 -2.73 -3.36 -26.23
CA TYR A 57 -2.26 -2.30 -25.33
C TYR A 57 -3.27 -2.03 -24.20
N ILE A 58 -4.56 -1.92 -24.53
CA ILE A 58 -5.64 -1.74 -23.57
C ILE A 58 -5.63 -2.87 -22.53
N ALA A 59 -5.59 -4.13 -22.99
CA ALA A 59 -5.57 -5.29 -22.10
C ALA A 59 -4.33 -5.31 -21.19
N ALA A 60 -3.15 -4.93 -21.71
CA ALA A 60 -1.93 -4.85 -20.91
C ALA A 60 -2.01 -3.75 -19.84
N VAL A 61 -2.54 -2.58 -20.18
CA VAL A 61 -2.73 -1.48 -19.22
C VAL A 61 -3.76 -1.87 -18.16
N GLU A 62 -4.90 -2.45 -18.56
CA GLU A 62 -5.93 -2.91 -17.62
C GLU A 62 -5.36 -3.91 -16.61
N PHE A 63 -4.62 -4.93 -17.08
CA PHE A 63 -3.97 -5.91 -16.21
C PHE A 63 -3.04 -5.26 -15.18
N VAL A 64 -2.18 -4.32 -15.61
CA VAL A 64 -1.25 -3.62 -14.71
C VAL A 64 -1.99 -2.71 -13.74
N THR A 65 -3.01 -1.99 -14.18
CA THR A 65 -3.81 -1.12 -13.30
C THR A 65 -4.55 -1.92 -12.23
N GLN A 66 -5.06 -3.11 -12.56
CA GLN A 66 -5.71 -4.00 -11.60
C GLN A 66 -4.72 -4.56 -10.56
N ASP A 67 -3.51 -4.92 -10.96
CA ASP A 67 -2.45 -5.35 -10.05
C ASP A 67 -2.05 -4.20 -9.09
N TRP A 68 -1.95 -2.96 -9.58
CA TRP A 68 -1.67 -1.80 -8.73
C TRP A 68 -2.81 -1.47 -7.76
N ASP A 69 -4.07 -1.51 -8.20
CA ASP A 69 -5.23 -1.34 -7.34
C ASP A 69 -5.23 -2.39 -6.20
N THR A 70 -4.89 -3.64 -6.53
CA THR A 70 -4.75 -4.73 -5.54
C THR A 70 -3.65 -4.42 -4.52
N LYS A 71 -2.45 -4.02 -4.98
CA LYS A 71 -1.33 -3.68 -4.09
C LYS A 71 -1.64 -2.47 -3.19
N ILE A 72 -2.41 -1.50 -3.67
CA ILE A 72 -2.88 -0.38 -2.86
C ILE A 72 -3.80 -0.89 -1.75
N SER A 73 -4.72 -1.81 -2.06
CA SER A 73 -5.60 -2.44 -1.07
C SER A 73 -4.80 -3.23 -0.04
N ASP A 74 -3.87 -4.08 -0.47
CA ASP A 74 -3.03 -4.89 0.42
C ASP A 74 -2.20 -4.01 1.38
N ALA A 75 -1.68 -2.88 0.90
CA ALA A 75 -0.95 -1.93 1.74
C ALA A 75 -1.83 -1.31 2.83
N GLN A 76 -3.13 -1.06 2.54
CA GLN A 76 -4.09 -0.59 3.52
C GLN A 76 -4.41 -1.66 4.56
N ASP A 77 -4.57 -2.91 4.13
CA ASP A 77 -4.81 -4.04 5.03
C ASP A 77 -3.62 -4.28 5.97
N VAL A 78 -2.39 -4.20 5.45
CA VAL A 78 -1.17 -4.28 6.26
C VAL A 78 -1.10 -3.13 7.27
N GLN A 79 -1.38 -1.89 6.85
CA GLN A 79 -1.42 -0.74 7.77
C GLN A 79 -2.46 -0.96 8.89
N SER A 80 -3.65 -1.46 8.53
CA SER A 80 -4.72 -1.76 9.48
C SER A 80 -4.29 -2.84 10.48
N ALA A 81 -3.72 -3.95 10.01
CA ALA A 81 -3.22 -5.03 10.84
C ALA A 81 -2.12 -4.55 11.82
N ILE A 82 -1.20 -3.70 11.34
CA ILE A 82 -0.16 -3.09 12.18
C ILE A 82 -0.74 -2.16 13.25
N ARG A 83 -1.77 -1.39 12.92
CA ARG A 83 -2.46 -0.53 13.90
C ARG A 83 -3.16 -1.37 14.98
N HIS A 84 -3.85 -2.43 14.59
CA HIS A 84 -4.44 -3.39 15.53
C HIS A 84 -3.38 -4.06 16.42
N LEU A 85 -2.24 -4.44 15.86
CA LEU A 85 -1.11 -4.97 16.62
C LEU A 85 -0.61 -3.96 17.67
N ALA A 86 -0.49 -2.68 17.29
CA ALA A 86 -0.05 -1.63 18.20
C ALA A 86 -1.03 -1.42 19.37
N ASP A 87 -2.33 -1.47 19.10
CA ASP A 87 -3.35 -1.31 20.14
C ASP A 87 -3.39 -2.54 21.08
N ASN A 88 -3.30 -3.75 20.53
CA ASN A 88 -3.17 -4.98 21.33
C ASN A 88 -1.91 -4.99 22.20
N TRP A 89 -0.78 -4.49 21.68
CA TRP A 89 0.46 -4.37 22.44
C TRP A 89 0.28 -3.43 23.64
N ASN A 90 -0.34 -2.28 23.43
CA ASN A 90 -0.61 -1.31 24.50
C ASN A 90 -1.57 -1.87 25.57
N GLU A 91 -2.59 -2.61 25.17
CA GLU A 91 -3.47 -3.31 26.12
C GLU A 91 -2.72 -4.37 26.94
N ALA A 92 -1.81 -5.12 26.31
CA ALA A 92 -1.01 -6.13 26.98
C ALA A 92 -0.04 -5.50 28.01
N GLU A 93 0.62 -4.40 27.65
CA GLU A 93 1.48 -3.65 28.59
C GLU A 93 0.69 -3.13 29.80
N GLN A 94 -0.49 -2.55 29.58
CA GLN A 94 -1.36 -2.09 30.66
C GLN A 94 -1.80 -3.23 31.60
N LYS A 95 -2.26 -4.36 31.03
CA LYS A 95 -2.65 -5.55 31.81
C LYS A 95 -1.48 -6.18 32.57
N SER A 96 -0.28 -6.17 31.99
CA SER A 96 0.93 -6.65 32.65
C SER A 96 1.27 -5.77 33.84
N THR A 97 1.18 -4.45 33.69
CA THR A 97 1.54 -3.49 34.74
C THR A 97 0.59 -3.63 35.94
N LEU A 98 -0.71 -3.79 35.69
CA LEU A 98 -1.75 -4.00 36.72
C LEU A 98 -1.67 -5.33 37.48
N LYS A 99 -0.92 -6.33 36.99
CA LYS A 99 -0.70 -7.61 37.69
C LYS A 99 0.51 -7.61 38.61
N THR A 100 1.34 -6.58 38.52
CA THR A 100 2.60 -6.46 39.28
C THR A 100 2.47 -5.63 40.57
N ASP A 101 1.31 -5.01 40.79
CA ASP A 101 0.92 -4.30 42.02
C ASP A 101 -0.04 -5.16 42.87
#